data_AF-A0A0L0UTI7-F1
#
_entry.id   AF-A0A0L0UTI7-F1
#
_cell.length_a   1.000
_cell.length_b   1.000
_cell.length_c   1.000
_cell.angle_alpha   90.00
_cell.angle_beta   90.00
_cell.angle_gamma   90.00
#
_symmetry.space_group_name_H-M   'P 1'
#
loop_
_entity.id
_entity.type
_entity.pdbx_description
1 polymer ?
#
loop_
_entity_poly.entity_id
_entity_poly.type
_entity_poly.pdbx_seq_one_letter_code
_entity_poly.pdbx_strand_id
1 'polypeptide(L)'
;MYNPHYNQQQIQATTSSDAHATPDQDQPPKQKLNANERVLQDLRMKLALKRSALDPENNQNPRTEDIEVTRFDIHDQNYLPQTIYVFPIAGDSSDQTLRRMIEEVTQDSILITSIKPGLRLVSFDMEWTTDHRAKRARPTSLIQICGQTKTLIIQLSQISRQQWTSNLLPLSISEFLRNPRIIKFGVGITGDAEKLNNHDNFTDSNGQKVYLNCFLELISIPMQEQENSHIELGIELSYTHSINLCS
;
A
#
# COMPACT_ATOMS: atom_id res chain seq x y z
N MET A 1 33.68 54.06 54.71
CA MET A 1 34.69 53.86 53.66
C MET A 1 34.05 53.04 52.56
N TYR A 2 34.18 53.52 51.33
CA TYR A 2 33.83 52.92 50.04
C TYR A 2 32.37 52.60 49.71
N ASN A 3 31.87 53.38 48.75
CA ASN A 3 30.86 53.07 47.74
C ASN A 3 31.50 53.49 46.38
N PRO A 4 30.85 53.37 45.22
CA PRO A 4 30.44 52.23 44.39
C PRO A 4 31.27 52.19 43.07
N HIS A 5 30.89 51.40 42.05
CA HIS A 5 30.69 51.93 40.69
C HIS A 5 30.09 50.89 39.71
N TYR A 6 28.82 51.12 39.38
CA TYR A 6 28.20 50.79 38.10
C TYR A 6 28.88 51.63 36.99
N ASN A 7 29.09 51.04 35.81
CA ASN A 7 29.49 51.78 34.62
C ASN A 7 28.31 51.92 33.66
N GLN A 8 27.93 53.17 33.46
CA GLN A 8 27.02 53.67 32.44
C GLN A 8 27.91 54.35 31.39
N GLN A 9 27.80 54.00 30.12
CA GLN A 9 28.19 54.92 29.04
C GLN A 9 27.06 55.00 28.05
N GLN A 10 26.69 56.25 27.77
CA GLN A 10 25.55 56.68 27.01
C GLN A 10 26.06 57.76 26.04
N ILE A 11 25.43 57.79 24.86
CA ILE A 11 25.27 58.92 23.93
C ILE A 11 26.46 59.30 23.04
N GLN A 12 26.23 59.18 21.72
CA GLN A 12 26.35 60.32 20.80
C GLN A 12 25.20 60.28 19.77
N ALA A 13 24.53 61.42 19.61
CA ALA A 13 23.55 61.72 18.58
C ALA A 13 24.23 62.60 17.51
N THR A 14 23.83 62.47 16.23
CA THR A 14 23.22 63.56 15.41
C THR A 14 23.04 63.18 13.93
N THR A 15 21.82 63.45 13.44
CA THR A 15 21.41 64.06 12.15
C THR A 15 21.38 63.28 10.80
N SER A 16 20.13 63.15 10.32
CA SER A 16 19.57 63.47 9.00
C SER A 16 19.99 62.69 7.74
N SER A 17 19.00 62.02 7.12
CA SER A 17 18.41 62.30 5.80
C SER A 17 17.99 61.03 5.06
N ASP A 18 16.87 61.12 4.36
CA ASP A 18 16.13 60.06 3.67
C ASP A 18 16.95 59.27 2.63
N ALA A 19 16.77 57.95 2.61
CA ALA A 19 16.82 57.14 1.39
C ALA A 19 16.14 55.78 1.59
N HIS A 20 15.14 55.50 0.75
CA HIS A 20 14.51 54.21 0.55
C HIS A 20 15.52 53.09 0.25
N ALA A 21 15.47 51.98 1.00
CA ALA A 21 15.81 50.64 0.51
C ALA A 21 15.23 49.56 1.46
N THR A 22 14.24 48.82 0.98
CA THR A 22 13.76 47.57 1.59
C THR A 22 14.78 46.45 1.38
N PRO A 23 15.20 45.71 2.42
CA PRO A 23 15.90 44.44 2.24
C PRO A 23 14.89 43.29 2.28
N ASP A 24 14.75 42.66 1.12
CA ASP A 24 14.08 41.38 0.87
C ASP A 24 14.83 40.27 1.64
N GLN A 25 14.22 39.69 2.67
CA GLN A 25 14.82 38.63 3.48
C GLN A 25 14.43 37.24 2.96
N ASP A 26 15.43 36.57 2.38
CA ASP A 26 15.77 35.16 2.56
C ASP A 26 14.67 34.11 2.32
N GLN A 27 14.41 33.80 1.04
CA GLN A 27 13.86 32.49 0.67
C GLN A 27 14.94 31.40 0.78
N PRO A 28 14.70 30.27 1.48
CA PRO A 28 15.62 29.15 1.47
C PRO A 28 15.73 28.57 0.04
N PRO A 29 16.87 27.96 -0.33
CA PRO A 29 17.09 27.48 -1.69
C PRO A 29 16.01 26.47 -2.08
N LYS A 30 15.34 26.72 -3.21
CA LYS A 30 14.33 25.81 -3.78
C LYS A 30 14.98 24.47 -4.07
N GLN A 31 14.82 23.51 -3.15
CA GLN A 31 15.12 22.11 -3.40
C GLN A 31 14.32 21.69 -4.64
N LYS A 32 15.02 21.25 -5.69
CA LYS A 32 14.39 20.66 -6.87
C LYS A 32 13.73 19.36 -6.42
N LEU A 33 12.43 19.43 -6.16
CA LEU A 33 11.60 18.27 -5.86
C LEU A 33 11.73 17.26 -7.00
N ASN A 34 11.92 15.99 -6.65
CA ASN A 34 11.86 14.90 -7.61
C ASN A 34 10.41 14.73 -8.12
N ALA A 35 10.21 13.94 -9.18
CA ALA A 35 8.90 13.79 -9.81
C ALA A 35 7.81 13.32 -8.83
N ASN A 36 8.15 12.39 -7.92
CA ASN A 36 7.22 11.84 -6.94
C ASN A 36 6.83 12.88 -5.87
N GLU A 37 7.78 13.69 -5.42
CA GLU A 37 7.56 14.78 -4.48
C GLU A 37 6.67 15.89 -5.08
N ARG A 38 6.81 16.17 -6.37
CA ARG A 38 5.94 17.13 -7.08
C ARG A 38 4.50 16.62 -7.16
N VAL A 39 4.30 15.34 -7.47
CA VAL A 39 2.97 14.71 -7.51
C VAL A 39 2.32 14.74 -6.13
N LEU A 40 3.08 14.39 -5.07
CA LEU A 40 2.58 14.46 -3.69
C LEU A 40 2.25 15.89 -3.26
N GLN A 41 3.04 16.88 -3.67
CA GLN A 41 2.78 18.28 -3.37
C GLN A 41 1.52 18.77 -4.09
N ASP A 42 1.35 18.41 -5.37
CA ASP A 42 0.17 18.77 -6.16
C ASP A 42 -1.12 18.16 -5.58
N LEU A 43 -1.07 16.89 -5.17
CA LEU A 43 -2.17 16.22 -4.47
C LEU A 43 -2.52 16.92 -3.14
N ARG A 44 -1.51 17.32 -2.36
CA ARG A 44 -1.72 18.05 -1.10
C ARG A 44 -2.36 19.42 -1.35
N MET A 45 -1.93 20.15 -2.38
CA MET A 45 -2.53 21.44 -2.73
C MET A 45 -3.98 21.28 -3.21
N LYS A 46 -4.26 20.28 -4.06
CA LYS A 46 -5.63 19.97 -4.51
C LYS A 46 -6.57 19.63 -3.35
N LEU A 47 -6.10 18.85 -2.38
CA LEU A 47 -6.85 18.53 -1.17
C LEU A 47 -7.07 19.76 -0.27
N ALA A 48 -6.08 20.65 -0.16
CA ALA A 48 -6.21 21.89 0.60
C ALA A 48 -7.24 22.84 -0.03
N LEU A 49 -7.22 22.99 -1.36
CA LEU A 49 -8.21 23.77 -2.13
C LEU A 49 -9.63 23.22 -1.98
N LYS A 50 -9.79 21.88 -2.00
CA LYS A 50 -11.08 21.22 -1.81
C LYS A 50 -11.63 21.42 -0.39
N ARG A 51 -10.76 21.53 0.62
CA ARG A 51 -11.14 21.85 2.01
C ARG A 51 -11.50 23.33 2.21
N SER A 52 -10.83 24.25 1.51
CA SER A 52 -11.17 25.68 1.59
C SER A 52 -12.46 26.06 0.85
N ALA A 53 -12.94 25.21 -0.06
CA ALA A 53 -14.18 25.42 -0.81
C ALA A 53 -15.46 25.00 -0.05
N LEU A 54 -15.33 24.41 1.14
CA LEU A 54 -16.45 24.06 2.01
C LEU A 54 -16.82 25.25 2.89
N ASP A 55 -17.53 26.21 2.29
CA ASP A 55 -18.23 27.27 3.02
C ASP A 55 -19.49 26.66 3.70
N PRO A 56 -19.69 26.81 5.01
CA PRO A 56 -20.75 26.11 5.75
C PRO A 56 -22.19 26.63 5.49
N GLU A 57 -22.39 27.59 4.59
CA GLU A 57 -23.67 28.28 4.39
C GLU A 57 -24.43 27.92 3.10
N ASN A 58 -23.99 26.95 2.29
CA ASN A 58 -24.72 26.58 1.08
C ASN A 58 -25.50 25.26 1.21
N ASN A 59 -26.66 25.34 1.85
CA ASN A 59 -27.68 24.29 1.90
C ASN A 59 -28.37 24.16 0.53
N GLN A 60 -27.75 23.44 -0.41
CA GLN A 60 -28.44 22.95 -1.60
C GLN A 60 -28.10 21.48 -1.83
N ASN A 61 -29.16 20.66 -1.72
CA ASN A 61 -29.35 19.27 -2.16
C ASN A 61 -28.07 18.46 -2.49
N PRO A 62 -27.88 17.26 -1.90
CA PRO A 62 -26.84 16.35 -2.35
C PRO A 62 -27.23 15.84 -3.74
N ARG A 63 -26.89 16.61 -4.78
CA ARG A 63 -26.61 16.04 -6.10
C ARG A 63 -25.53 15.02 -5.84
N THR A 64 -25.78 13.79 -6.28
CA THR A 64 -24.76 12.76 -6.51
C THR A 64 -23.57 13.42 -7.18
N GLU A 65 -22.62 13.87 -6.37
CA GLU A 65 -21.30 14.20 -6.85
C GLU A 65 -20.76 12.88 -7.37
N ASP A 66 -20.64 12.79 -8.70
CA ASP A 66 -19.84 11.78 -9.35
C ASP A 66 -18.53 11.70 -8.57
N ILE A 67 -18.34 10.61 -7.83
CA ILE A 67 -17.09 10.35 -7.14
C ILE A 67 -16.04 10.50 -8.24
N GLU A 68 -15.15 11.47 -8.07
CA GLU A 68 -14.07 11.74 -9.00
C GLU A 68 -13.09 10.56 -8.93
N VAL A 69 -13.46 9.47 -9.61
CA VAL A 69 -12.62 8.29 -9.78
C VAL A 69 -11.55 8.73 -10.76
N THR A 70 -10.29 8.76 -10.31
CA THR A 70 -9.14 8.92 -11.19
C THR A 70 -9.25 7.87 -12.29
N ARG A 71 -9.60 8.31 -13.50
CA ARG A 71 -9.64 7.44 -14.67
C ARG A 71 -8.20 7.26 -15.13
N PHE A 72 -7.71 6.04 -15.02
CA PHE A 72 -6.44 5.65 -15.62
C PHE A 72 -6.76 5.13 -17.02
N ASP A 73 -6.14 5.72 -18.03
CA ASP A 73 -6.19 5.17 -19.38
C ASP A 73 -5.30 3.92 -19.42
N ILE A 74 -5.92 2.78 -19.66
CA ILE A 74 -5.20 1.52 -19.80
C ILE A 74 -4.81 1.38 -21.26
N HIS A 75 -3.53 1.55 -21.54
CA HIS A 75 -2.99 1.52 -22.90
C HIS A 75 -2.61 0.10 -23.39
N ASP A 76 -2.69 -0.90 -22.50
CA ASP A 76 -2.47 -2.30 -22.88
C ASP A 76 -3.73 -2.88 -23.53
N GLN A 77 -3.63 -3.18 -24.83
CA GLN A 77 -4.74 -3.77 -25.60
C GLN A 77 -5.10 -5.18 -25.13
N ASN A 78 -4.21 -5.85 -24.41
CA ASN A 78 -4.47 -7.17 -23.82
C ASN A 78 -5.07 -7.07 -22.41
N TYR A 79 -5.25 -5.86 -21.86
CA TYR A 79 -5.87 -5.70 -20.56
C TYR A 79 -7.35 -6.07 -20.63
N LEU A 80 -7.69 -7.19 -20.03
CA LEU A 80 -9.07 -7.67 -19.94
C LEU A 80 -9.81 -6.94 -18.81
N PRO A 81 -11.10 -6.63 -18.99
CA PRO A 81 -11.94 -6.13 -17.90
C PRO A 81 -11.86 -7.03 -16.66
N GLN A 82 -11.68 -6.40 -15.49
CA GLN A 82 -11.62 -7.11 -14.21
C GLN A 82 -12.97 -7.08 -13.51
N THR A 83 -13.39 -8.23 -12.99
CA THR A 83 -14.50 -8.32 -12.03
C THR A 83 -13.93 -8.29 -10.61
N ILE A 84 -14.35 -7.31 -9.82
CA ILE A 84 -13.87 -7.12 -8.45
C ILE A 84 -14.91 -7.66 -7.46
N TYR A 85 -14.50 -8.63 -6.66
CA TYR A 85 -15.25 -9.15 -5.52
C TYR A 85 -14.68 -8.56 -4.24
N VAL A 86 -15.57 -8.16 -3.33
CA VAL A 86 -15.19 -7.69 -1.99
C VAL A 86 -15.88 -8.60 -0.97
N PHE A 87 -15.10 -9.17 -0.06
CA PHE A 87 -15.58 -9.99 1.04
C PHE A 87 -15.28 -9.28 2.38
N PRO A 88 -16.21 -9.24 3.34
CA PRO A 88 -17.58 -9.77 3.30
C PRO A 88 -18.49 -9.04 2.28
N ILE A 89 -19.54 -9.72 1.78
CA ILE A 89 -20.48 -9.15 0.80
C ILE A 89 -21.88 -9.01 1.41
N ALA A 90 -22.45 -7.79 1.42
CA ALA A 90 -23.83 -7.54 1.82
C ALA A 90 -24.26 -8.23 3.15
N GLY A 91 -23.35 -8.31 4.13
CA GLY A 91 -23.58 -8.97 5.42
C GLY A 91 -23.29 -10.48 5.45
N ASP A 92 -23.05 -11.13 4.31
CA ASP A 92 -22.54 -12.50 4.25
C ASP A 92 -21.04 -12.53 4.53
N SER A 93 -20.70 -13.13 5.68
CA SER A 93 -19.36 -13.39 6.16
C SER A 93 -19.12 -14.89 6.40
N SER A 94 -19.86 -15.76 5.69
CA SER A 94 -19.74 -17.21 5.84
C SER A 94 -18.45 -17.76 5.24
N ASP A 95 -17.88 -18.77 5.90
CA ASP A 95 -16.68 -19.47 5.41
C ASP A 95 -16.92 -20.15 4.05
N GLN A 96 -18.15 -20.58 3.77
CA GLN A 96 -18.52 -21.20 2.50
C GLN A 96 -18.44 -20.20 1.35
N THR A 97 -18.97 -18.98 1.53
CA THR A 97 -18.87 -17.92 0.53
C THR A 97 -17.42 -17.52 0.30
N LEU A 98 -16.64 -17.36 1.38
CA LEU A 98 -15.22 -17.04 1.29
C LEU A 98 -14.43 -18.12 0.54
N ARG A 99 -14.65 -19.40 0.88
CA ARG A 99 -14.01 -20.53 0.19
C ARG A 99 -14.32 -20.52 -1.30
N ARG A 100 -15.61 -20.37 -1.67
CA ARG A 100 -16.02 -20.29 -3.08
C ARG A 100 -15.35 -19.13 -3.80
N MET A 101 -15.30 -17.94 -3.21
CA MET A 101 -14.66 -16.77 -3.82
C MET A 101 -13.16 -16.99 -4.05
N ILE A 102 -12.45 -17.57 -3.07
CA ILE A 102 -11.03 -17.92 -3.19
C ILE A 102 -10.82 -18.97 -4.30
N GLU A 103 -11.68 -19.98 -4.38
CA GLU A 103 -11.64 -21.00 -5.44
C GLU A 103 -11.90 -20.39 -6.82
N GLU A 104 -12.88 -19.49 -6.96
CA GLU A 104 -13.20 -18.82 -8.22
C GLU A 104 -12.02 -18.00 -8.74
N VAL A 105 -11.37 -17.18 -7.89
CA VAL A 105 -10.19 -16.40 -8.31
C VAL A 105 -8.98 -17.29 -8.58
N THR A 106 -8.81 -18.39 -7.83
CA THR A 106 -7.71 -19.35 -8.06
C THR A 106 -7.90 -20.14 -9.36
N GLN A 107 -9.14 -20.47 -9.73
CA GLN A 107 -9.43 -21.13 -11.01
C GLN A 107 -9.18 -20.21 -12.20
N ASP A 108 -9.40 -18.91 -12.01
CA ASP A 108 -9.14 -17.83 -12.97
C ASP A 108 -7.65 -17.49 -13.13
N SER A 109 -6.78 -18.11 -12.33
CA SER A 109 -5.33 -17.89 -12.36
C SER A 109 -4.66 -18.40 -13.64
N ILE A 110 -3.41 -17.99 -13.84
CA ILE A 110 -2.54 -18.59 -14.87
C ILE A 110 -2.18 -20.02 -14.45
N LEU A 111 -2.24 -20.98 -15.38
CA LEU A 111 -1.85 -22.38 -15.15
C LEU A 111 -0.46 -22.64 -15.75
N ILE A 112 0.50 -22.96 -14.90
CA ILE A 112 1.85 -23.38 -15.28
C ILE A 112 1.84 -24.89 -15.49
N THR A 113 1.95 -25.32 -16.75
CA THR A 113 1.84 -26.73 -17.16
C THR A 113 3.19 -27.44 -17.33
N SER A 114 4.31 -26.72 -17.19
CA SER A 114 5.66 -27.27 -17.29
C SER A 114 6.00 -28.24 -16.15
N ILE A 115 5.23 -28.23 -15.05
CA ILE A 115 5.38 -29.11 -13.88
C ILE A 115 4.10 -29.96 -13.74
N LYS A 116 4.22 -31.20 -13.27
CA LYS A 116 3.08 -32.11 -13.03
C LYS A 116 2.94 -32.51 -11.56
N PRO A 117 1.73 -32.40 -10.95
CA PRO A 117 0.59 -31.63 -11.41
C PRO A 117 0.93 -30.15 -11.63
N GLY A 118 0.19 -29.48 -12.53
CA GLY A 118 0.37 -28.06 -12.83
C GLY A 118 0.26 -27.16 -11.60
N LEU A 119 0.91 -26.01 -11.67
CA LEU A 119 0.87 -24.99 -10.63
C LEU A 119 -0.02 -23.83 -11.06
N ARG A 120 -0.70 -23.21 -10.10
CA ARG A 120 -1.54 -22.02 -10.30
C ARG A 120 -0.72 -20.79 -9.92
N LEU A 121 -0.73 -19.74 -10.73
CA LEU A 121 -0.04 -18.48 -10.45
C LEU A 121 -1.07 -17.35 -10.31
N VAL A 122 -1.11 -16.72 -9.13
CA VAL A 122 -2.03 -15.63 -8.76
C VAL A 122 -1.25 -14.43 -8.27
N SER A 123 -1.72 -13.21 -8.59
CA SER A 123 -1.14 -12.03 -7.94
C SER A 123 -1.69 -11.91 -6.53
N PHE A 124 -0.87 -11.41 -5.62
CA PHE A 124 -1.17 -11.36 -4.20
C PHE A 124 -0.58 -10.12 -3.56
N ASP A 125 -1.33 -9.51 -2.65
CA ASP A 125 -0.90 -8.37 -1.85
C ASP A 125 -1.61 -8.35 -0.49
N MET A 126 -1.01 -7.70 0.49
CA MET A 126 -1.50 -7.59 1.85
C MET A 126 -1.39 -6.17 2.38
N GLU A 127 -2.42 -5.73 3.10
CA GLU A 127 -2.48 -4.36 3.62
C GLU A 127 -2.61 -4.34 5.14
N TRP A 128 -1.70 -3.65 5.81
CA TRP A 128 -1.71 -3.43 7.25
C TRP A 128 -1.46 -1.97 7.60
N THR A 129 -2.19 -1.45 8.60
CA THR A 129 -1.99 -0.07 9.06
C THR A 129 -0.78 0.03 9.98
N THR A 130 0.06 1.04 9.75
CA THR A 130 1.09 1.46 10.71
C THR A 130 0.48 2.47 11.69
N ASP A 131 0.41 2.10 12.97
CA ASP A 131 0.09 3.05 14.03
C ASP A 131 1.39 3.60 14.62
N HIS A 132 1.84 4.74 14.08
CA HIS A 132 3.06 5.40 14.53
C HIS A 132 3.05 5.77 16.02
N ARG A 133 1.86 5.89 16.65
CA ARG A 133 1.73 6.23 18.07
C ARG A 133 1.85 5.00 18.96
N ALA A 134 1.38 3.84 18.48
CA ALA A 134 1.39 2.60 19.25
C ALA A 134 2.75 1.87 19.28
N LYS A 135 3.76 2.35 18.53
CA LYS A 135 5.07 1.69 18.35
C LYS A 135 4.99 0.21 17.93
N ARG A 136 3.83 -0.23 17.42
CA ARG A 136 3.54 -1.62 17.04
C ARG A 136 2.77 -1.63 15.73
N ALA A 137 3.17 -2.48 14.80
CA ALA A 137 2.42 -2.71 13.56
C ALA A 137 1.06 -3.35 13.90
N ARG A 138 -0.01 -2.90 13.24
CA ARG A 138 -1.31 -3.58 13.36
C ARG A 138 -1.28 -4.92 12.61
N PRO A 139 -2.17 -5.87 12.96
CA PRO A 139 -2.35 -7.08 12.17
C PRO A 139 -2.73 -6.77 10.72
N THR A 140 -2.48 -7.70 9.79
CA THR A 140 -2.94 -7.57 8.40
C THR A 140 -4.44 -7.47 8.28
N SER A 141 -4.91 -6.43 7.61
CA SER A 141 -6.32 -5.99 7.56
C SER A 141 -7.06 -6.31 6.29
N LEU A 142 -6.31 -6.52 5.23
CA LEU A 142 -6.86 -6.82 3.93
C LEU A 142 -5.88 -7.71 3.16
N ILE A 143 -6.45 -8.64 2.39
CA ILE A 143 -5.73 -9.50 1.46
C ILE A 143 -6.33 -9.27 0.07
N GLN A 144 -5.48 -9.10 -0.93
CA GLN A 144 -5.85 -9.06 -2.33
C GLN A 144 -5.34 -10.30 -3.05
N ILE A 145 -6.20 -10.90 -3.86
CA ILE A 145 -5.86 -12.02 -4.74
C ILE A 145 -6.39 -11.67 -6.13
N CYS A 146 -5.56 -11.71 -7.17
CA CYS A 146 -6.04 -11.51 -8.54
C CYS A 146 -5.66 -12.68 -9.44
N GLY A 147 -6.66 -13.14 -10.21
CA GLY A 147 -6.51 -13.99 -11.38
C GLY A 147 -6.34 -13.14 -12.64
N GLN A 148 -6.73 -13.70 -13.79
CA GLN A 148 -6.62 -13.03 -15.08
C GLN A 148 -7.74 -11.99 -15.32
N THR A 149 -8.94 -12.25 -14.82
CA THR A 149 -10.16 -11.43 -15.02
C THR A 149 -10.92 -11.16 -13.73
N LYS A 150 -10.44 -11.71 -12.60
CA LYS A 150 -11.11 -11.62 -11.30
C LYS A 150 -10.12 -11.13 -10.24
N THR A 151 -10.58 -10.18 -9.43
CA THR A 151 -9.88 -9.73 -8.23
C THR A 151 -10.77 -9.99 -7.03
N LEU A 152 -10.22 -10.58 -5.99
CA LEU A 152 -10.87 -10.75 -4.70
C LEU A 152 -10.14 -9.89 -3.66
N ILE A 153 -10.90 -9.01 -3.01
CA ILE A 153 -10.46 -8.20 -1.87
C ILE A 153 -11.13 -8.76 -0.62
N ILE A 154 -10.33 -9.21 0.33
CA ILE A 154 -10.79 -9.80 1.59
C ILE A 154 -10.51 -8.82 2.72
N GLN A 155 -11.54 -8.19 3.26
CA GLN A 155 -11.46 -7.26 4.38
C GLN A 155 -11.50 -8.03 5.71
N LEU A 156 -10.34 -8.51 6.15
CA LEU A 156 -10.18 -9.31 7.38
C LEU A 156 -10.76 -8.59 8.61
N SER A 157 -10.62 -7.27 8.68
CA SER A 157 -11.15 -6.44 9.77
C SER A 157 -12.68 -6.39 9.88
N GLN A 158 -13.39 -6.80 8.82
CA GLN A 158 -14.85 -6.74 8.76
C GLN A 158 -15.52 -8.12 8.90
N ILE A 159 -14.73 -9.21 8.99
CA ILE A 159 -15.27 -10.56 9.17
C ILE A 159 -15.89 -10.64 10.56
N SER A 160 -17.21 -10.47 10.64
CA SER A 160 -17.99 -10.21 11.87
C SER A 160 -18.02 -11.35 12.89
N ARG A 161 -17.28 -12.44 12.65
CA ARG A 161 -17.22 -13.63 13.52
C ARG A 161 -16.03 -13.62 14.47
N GLN A 162 -15.09 -12.70 14.26
CA GLN A 162 -13.91 -12.58 15.08
C GLN A 162 -13.82 -11.12 15.51
N GLN A 163 -13.67 -10.90 16.81
CA GLN A 163 -12.98 -9.67 17.19
C GLN A 163 -11.69 -9.71 16.39
N TRP A 164 -11.42 -8.67 15.60
CA TRP A 164 -10.19 -8.49 14.82
C TRP A 164 -8.89 -8.80 15.60
N THR A 165 -8.98 -8.87 16.93
CA THR A 165 -7.96 -9.26 17.91
C THR A 165 -7.80 -10.78 18.14
N SER A 166 -8.68 -11.64 17.62
CA SER A 166 -8.69 -13.07 17.95
C SER A 166 -7.56 -13.88 17.29
N ASN A 167 -6.76 -13.24 16.42
CA ASN A 167 -5.64 -13.83 15.70
C ASN A 167 -5.97 -15.14 14.97
N LEU A 168 -7.24 -15.45 14.72
CA LEU A 168 -7.65 -16.69 14.07
C LEU A 168 -7.97 -16.35 12.61
N LEU A 169 -7.35 -16.99 11.62
CA LEU A 169 -7.74 -16.80 10.23
C LEU A 169 -8.79 -17.83 9.81
N PRO A 170 -9.78 -17.46 8.97
CA PRO A 170 -10.65 -18.43 8.31
C PRO A 170 -9.84 -19.54 7.62
N LEU A 171 -10.32 -20.78 7.74
CA LEU A 171 -9.61 -21.96 7.24
C LEU A 171 -9.24 -21.82 5.76
N SER A 172 -10.16 -21.34 4.93
CA SER A 172 -9.94 -21.14 3.49
C SER A 172 -8.78 -20.18 3.16
N ILE A 173 -8.57 -19.14 3.98
CA ILE A 173 -7.43 -18.23 3.84
C ILE A 173 -6.14 -18.94 4.23
N SER A 174 -6.12 -19.63 5.37
CA SER A 174 -4.93 -20.36 5.84
C SER A 174 -4.50 -21.46 4.87
N GLU A 175 -5.46 -22.19 4.29
CA GLU A 175 -5.23 -23.21 3.26
C GLU A 175 -4.65 -22.58 2.01
N PHE A 176 -5.25 -21.48 1.52
CA PHE A 176 -4.75 -20.75 0.36
C PHE A 176 -3.31 -20.27 0.55
N LEU A 177 -3.00 -19.59 1.66
CA LEU A 177 -1.67 -19.04 1.95
C LEU A 177 -0.60 -20.14 2.01
N ARG A 178 -0.91 -21.29 2.61
CA ARG A 178 0.04 -22.41 2.75
C ARG A 178 0.12 -23.33 1.52
N ASN A 179 -0.84 -23.27 0.60
CA ASN A 179 -0.93 -24.21 -0.52
C ASN A 179 0.30 -24.10 -1.45
N PRO A 180 1.16 -25.13 -1.57
CA PRO A 180 2.35 -25.11 -2.42
C PRO A 180 2.02 -25.29 -3.92
N ARG A 181 0.76 -25.57 -4.27
CA ARG A 181 0.29 -25.64 -5.66
C ARG A 181 -0.15 -24.30 -6.22
N ILE A 182 -0.21 -23.28 -5.37
CA ILE A 182 -0.59 -21.91 -5.74
C ILE A 182 0.63 -21.05 -5.45
N ILE A 183 1.29 -20.59 -6.53
CA ILE A 183 2.35 -19.60 -6.49
C ILE A 183 1.70 -18.22 -6.37
N LYS A 184 2.06 -17.48 -5.33
CA LYS A 184 1.62 -16.10 -5.12
C LYS A 184 2.72 -15.17 -5.62
N PHE A 185 2.39 -14.14 -6.40
CA PHE A 185 3.40 -13.17 -6.82
C PHE A 185 2.94 -11.74 -6.58
N GLY A 186 3.88 -10.86 -6.26
CA GLY A 186 3.58 -9.48 -5.91
C GLY A 186 4.85 -8.65 -5.73
N VAL A 187 4.69 -7.34 -5.62
CA VAL A 187 5.78 -6.42 -5.29
C VAL A 187 5.86 -6.33 -3.77
N GLY A 188 7.05 -6.49 -3.18
CA GLY A 188 7.20 -6.41 -1.72
C GLY A 188 6.64 -7.62 -0.94
N ILE A 189 6.22 -8.68 -1.64
CA ILE A 189 5.60 -9.88 -1.06
C ILE A 189 6.50 -10.62 -0.06
N THR A 190 7.82 -10.45 -0.16
CA THR A 190 8.76 -10.93 0.87
C THR A 190 8.50 -10.23 2.21
N GLY A 191 8.23 -8.93 2.18
CA GLY A 191 7.82 -8.15 3.35
C GLY A 191 6.49 -8.63 3.93
N ASP A 192 5.53 -9.01 3.07
CA ASP A 192 4.25 -9.60 3.52
C ASP A 192 4.47 -10.94 4.23
N ALA A 193 5.34 -11.79 3.68
CA ALA A 193 5.71 -13.07 4.29
C ALA A 193 6.37 -12.87 5.67
N GLU A 194 7.30 -11.92 5.77
CA GLU A 194 7.92 -11.54 7.05
C GLU A 194 6.92 -10.95 8.04
N LYS A 195 5.96 -10.14 7.56
CA LYS A 195 4.87 -9.61 8.37
C LYS A 195 4.05 -10.75 8.99
N LEU A 196 3.61 -11.70 8.17
CA LEU A 196 2.86 -12.87 8.64
C LEU A 196 3.66 -13.69 9.66
N ASN A 197 4.93 -13.96 9.35
CA ASN A 197 5.74 -14.85 10.17
C ASN A 197 6.14 -14.21 11.50
N ASN A 198 6.61 -12.96 11.47
CA ASN A 198 7.30 -12.35 12.61
C ASN A 198 6.43 -11.36 13.41
N HIS A 199 5.38 -10.80 12.81
CA HIS A 199 4.64 -9.67 13.41
C HIS A 199 3.17 -9.97 13.65
N ASP A 200 2.53 -10.69 12.75
CA ASP A 200 1.15 -11.14 12.95
C ASP A 200 1.13 -12.36 13.85
N ASN A 201 0.07 -12.56 14.63
CA ASN A 201 -0.07 -13.75 15.47
C ASN A 201 -1.08 -14.75 14.89
N PHE A 202 -1.35 -14.65 13.58
CA PHE A 202 -2.41 -15.43 12.96
C PHE A 202 -2.18 -16.94 13.09
N THR A 203 -3.20 -17.65 13.56
CA THR A 203 -3.28 -19.10 13.61
C THR A 203 -4.49 -19.61 12.82
N ASP A 204 -4.46 -20.88 12.44
CA ASP A 204 -5.63 -21.59 11.93
C ASP A 204 -6.49 -22.17 13.07
N SER A 205 -7.54 -22.90 12.71
CA SER A 205 -8.45 -23.57 13.67
C SER A 205 -7.76 -24.63 14.55
N ASN A 206 -6.59 -25.11 14.16
CA ASN A 206 -5.79 -26.07 14.93
C ASN A 206 -4.73 -25.37 15.79
N GLY A 207 -4.71 -24.03 15.82
CA GLY A 207 -3.71 -23.24 16.53
C GLY A 207 -2.35 -23.20 15.84
N GLN A 208 -2.23 -23.65 14.59
CA GLN A 208 -0.96 -23.60 13.87
C GLN A 208 -0.74 -22.22 13.26
N LYS A 209 0.50 -21.73 13.36
CA LYS A 209 0.94 -20.46 12.80
C LYS A 209 0.69 -20.38 11.29
N VAL A 210 0.00 -19.35 10.82
CA VAL A 210 -0.20 -19.09 9.39
C VAL A 210 1.01 -18.35 8.83
N TYR A 211 1.46 -18.77 7.64
CA TYR A 211 2.58 -18.19 6.92
C TYR A 211 2.30 -18.24 5.41
N LEU A 212 2.95 -17.36 4.65
CA LEU A 212 2.87 -17.35 3.20
C LEU A 212 3.85 -18.38 2.63
N ASN A 213 3.33 -19.38 1.90
CA ASN A 213 4.13 -20.41 1.25
C ASN A 213 4.06 -20.26 -0.28
N CYS A 214 5.15 -20.63 -0.95
CA CYS A 214 5.29 -20.64 -2.41
C CYS A 214 4.95 -19.29 -3.04
N PHE A 215 5.89 -18.34 -2.98
CA PHE A 215 5.72 -17.01 -3.54
C PHE A 215 6.91 -16.55 -4.39
N LEU A 216 6.67 -15.56 -5.25
CA LEU A 216 7.64 -14.92 -6.14
C LEU A 216 7.57 -13.40 -5.99
N GLU A 217 8.68 -12.76 -5.67
CA GLU A 217 8.76 -11.30 -5.62
C GLU A 217 9.06 -10.72 -6.99
N LEU A 218 8.24 -9.74 -7.40
CA LEU A 218 8.51 -8.92 -8.57
C LEU A 218 9.46 -7.78 -8.19
N ILE A 219 10.68 -7.85 -8.69
CA ILE A 219 11.68 -6.80 -8.50
C ILE A 219 11.64 -5.88 -9.73
N SER A 220 11.48 -4.58 -9.51
CA SER A 220 11.65 -3.60 -10.59
C SER A 220 13.12 -3.56 -10.96
N ILE A 221 13.48 -4.06 -12.14
CA ILE A 221 14.80 -3.81 -12.72
C ILE A 221 14.79 -2.37 -13.24
N PRO A 222 15.67 -1.47 -12.76
CA PRO A 222 15.78 -0.15 -13.36
C PRO A 222 16.16 -0.33 -14.83
N MET A 223 15.28 0.12 -15.72
CA MET A 223 15.58 0.19 -17.16
C MET A 223 16.84 1.04 -17.32
N GLN A 224 17.97 0.42 -17.68
CA GLN A 224 19.00 1.14 -18.38
C GLN A 224 18.40 1.48 -19.75
N GLU A 225 18.33 2.77 -20.07
CA GLU A 225 17.91 3.26 -21.39
C GLU A 225 18.82 2.63 -22.47
N GLN A 226 18.42 1.50 -23.04
CA GLN A 226 18.93 1.05 -24.33
C GLN A 226 17.94 1.53 -25.39
N GLU A 227 18.33 2.59 -26.08
CA GLU A 227 17.72 2.98 -27.36
C GLU A 227 17.76 1.79 -28.32
N ASN A 228 16.59 1.43 -28.85
CA ASN A 228 16.37 0.52 -29.97
C ASN A 228 16.72 -0.97 -29.75
N SER A 229 15.75 -1.73 -29.24
CA SER A 229 15.08 -2.84 -29.96
C SER A 229 14.37 -3.75 -28.95
N HIS A 230 13.12 -4.10 -29.24
CA HIS A 230 12.29 -5.11 -28.55
C HIS A 230 12.32 -5.10 -27.01
N ILE A 231 11.28 -4.53 -26.41
CA ILE A 231 11.02 -4.60 -24.97
C ILE A 231 10.70 -6.06 -24.61
N GLU A 232 11.72 -6.84 -24.25
CA GLU A 232 11.54 -8.03 -23.43
C GLU A 232 11.47 -7.58 -21.97
N LEU A 233 10.30 -7.73 -21.35
CA LEU A 233 10.17 -7.69 -19.89
C LEU A 233 10.94 -8.88 -19.32
N GLY A 234 12.22 -8.65 -18.98
CA GLY A 234 13.02 -9.60 -18.22
C GLY A 234 12.43 -9.76 -16.83
N ILE A 235 11.62 -10.80 -16.60
CA ILE A 235 11.30 -11.27 -15.26
C ILE A 235 12.52 -12.09 -14.81
N GLU A 236 13.44 -11.46 -14.07
CA GLU A 236 14.49 -12.21 -13.39
C GLU A 236 13.88 -12.87 -12.15
N LEU A 237 13.57 -14.16 -12.27
CA LEU A 237 13.11 -14.99 -11.15
C LEU A 237 14.27 -15.14 -10.16
N SER A 238 14.30 -14.29 -9.15
CA SER A 238 15.18 -14.46 -8.00
C SER A 238 14.68 -15.64 -7.17
N TYR A 239 15.13 -16.86 -7.52
CA TYR A 239 14.90 -18.08 -6.76
C TYR A 239 15.74 -18.05 -5.47
N THR A 240 15.19 -17.54 -4.37
CA THR A 240 15.78 -17.76 -3.05
C THR A 240 15.51 -19.20 -2.63
N HIS A 241 16.59 -20.00 -2.66
CA HIS A 241 16.61 -21.40 -2.25
C HIS A 241 16.14 -21.53 -0.79
N SER A 242 14.92 -22.00 -0.59
CA SER A 242 14.48 -22.67 0.64
C SER A 242 13.41 -23.70 0.29
N ILE A 243 13.67 -24.51 -0.74
CA ILE A 243 12.96 -25.76 -0.93
C ILE A 243 13.66 -26.80 -0.05
N ASN A 244 13.25 -26.90 1.22
CA ASN A 244 13.38 -28.18 1.90
C ASN A 244 12.37 -29.12 1.22
N LEU A 245 12.81 -29.80 0.15
CA LEU A 245 12.18 -31.02 -0.30
C LEU A 245 12.42 -32.06 0.81
N CYS A 246 11.56 -32.09 1.81
CA CYS A 246 11.45 -33.26 2.66
C CYS A 246 10.87 -34.39 1.80
N SER A 247 11.75 -35.32 1.44
CA SER A 247 11.47 -36.70 1.07
C SER A 247 10.67 -37.44 2.14
#